data_AF-A0A658NN98-F1
#
_entry.id   AF-A0A658NN98-F1
#
_cell.length_a   1.000
_cell.length_b   1.000
_cell.length_c   1.000
_cell.angle_alpha   90.00
_cell.angle_beta   90.00
_cell.angle_gamma   90.00
#
_symmetry.space_group_name_H-M   'P 1'
#
loop_
_entity.id
_entity.type
_entity.pdbx_description
1 polymer ?
#
loop_
_entity_poly.entity_id
_entity_poly.type
_entity_poly.pdbx_seq_one_letter_code
_entity_poly.pdbx_strand_id
1 'polypeptide(L)' 'DTGRDYAFMEFCGGHTHTLSRYGNADLLPPTLRMIHGPGCPVCVLPIGRVDMAIRLALSRPEVILCTYGDCLRVPASDD' A
#
# COMPACT_ATOMS: atom_id res chain seq x y z
N ASP A 1 22.55 0.88 -22.53
CA ASP A 1 23.63 1.83 -22.23
C ASP A 1 24.09 1.59 -20.81
N THR A 2 25.31 1.08 -20.64
CA THR A 2 25.87 0.62 -19.35
C THR A 2 26.40 1.75 -18.47
N GLY A 3 26.44 2.98 -18.98
CA GLY A 3 26.89 4.17 -18.23
C GLY A 3 25.77 5.02 -17.65
N ARG A 4 24.51 4.58 -17.72
CA ARG A 4 23.35 5.32 -17.22
C ARG A 4 22.85 4.75 -15.89
N ASP A 5 22.40 5.65 -15.04
CA ASP A 5 21.62 5.30 -13.87
C ASP A 5 20.14 5.11 -14.24
N TYR A 6 19.56 4.03 -13.76
CA TYR A 6 18.15 3.69 -13.99
C TYR A 6 17.40 3.68 -12.66
N ALA A 7 16.20 4.26 -12.69
CA ALA A 7 15.26 4.17 -11.59
C ALA A 7 14.15 3.17 -11.97
N PHE A 8 14.07 2.06 -11.25
CA PHE A 8 13.08 1.01 -11.50
C PHE A 8 12.03 1.00 -10.39
N MET A 9 10.77 1.27 -10.74
CA MET A 9 9.67 1.28 -9.78
C MET A 9 8.90 -0.04 -9.84
N GLU A 10 8.74 -0.67 -8.68
CA GLU A 10 7.71 -1.67 -8.45
C GLU A 10 6.51 -1.04 -7.73
N PHE A 11 5.32 -1.61 -7.86
CA PHE A 11 4.09 -1.08 -7.26
C PHE A 11 3.23 -2.19 -6.66
N CYS A 12 3.85 -3.22 -6.10
CA CYS A 12 3.16 -4.32 -5.45
C CYS A 12 3.80 -4.55 -4.08
N GLY A 13 3.01 -4.41 -3.00
CA GLY A 13 3.53 -4.65 -1.64
C GLY A 13 4.17 -6.04 -1.47
N GLY A 14 3.72 -7.04 -2.24
CA GLY A 14 4.36 -8.35 -2.29
C GLY A 14 5.78 -8.32 -2.86
N HIS A 15 6.03 -7.52 -3.91
CA HIS A 15 7.38 -7.31 -4.44
C HIS A 15 8.25 -6.51 -3.47
N THR A 16 7.72 -5.44 -2.87
CA THR A 16 8.41 -4.70 -1.79
C THR A 16 8.85 -5.65 -0.68
N HIS A 17 7.93 -6.51 -0.22
CA HIS A 17 8.18 -7.49 0.84
C HIS A 17 9.24 -8.50 0.42
N THR A 18 9.18 -9.07 -0.78
CA THR A 18 10.20 -10.00 -1.29
C THR A 18 11.57 -9.31 -1.41
N LEU A 19 11.63 -8.11 -1.98
CA LEU A 19 12.87 -7.35 -2.13
C LEU A 19 13.54 -7.08 -0.77
N SER A 20 12.75 -6.62 0.21
CA SER A 20 13.23 -6.32 1.57
C SER A 20 13.59 -7.59 2.34
N ARG A 21 12.74 -8.62 2.32
CA ARG A 21 12.92 -9.85 3.09
C ARG A 21 14.15 -10.65 2.67
N TYR A 22 14.47 -10.66 1.38
CA TYR A 22 15.59 -11.45 0.84
C TYR A 22 16.82 -10.60 0.50
N GLY A 23 16.79 -9.29 0.76
CA GLY A 23 17.93 -8.40 0.45
C GLY A 23 18.26 -8.34 -1.04
N ASN A 24 17.28 -8.60 -1.92
CA ASN A 24 17.52 -8.67 -3.37
C ASN A 24 18.03 -7.34 -3.93
N ALA A 25 17.66 -6.21 -3.30
CA ALA A 25 18.15 -4.89 -3.69
C ALA A 25 19.67 -4.75 -3.57
N ASP A 26 20.28 -5.44 -2.59
CA ASP A 26 21.73 -5.40 -2.36
C ASP A 26 22.53 -6.19 -3.41
N LEU A 27 21.84 -7.04 -4.18
CA LEU A 27 22.43 -7.82 -5.28
C LEU A 27 22.40 -7.08 -6.62
N LEU A 28 21.72 -5.94 -6.69
CA LEU A 28 21.56 -5.17 -7.91
C LEU A 28 22.80 -4.30 -8.17
N PRO A 29 23.12 -4.00 -9.44
CA PRO A 29 24.18 -3.04 -9.76
C PRO A 29 23.90 -1.67 -9.12
N PRO A 30 24.94 -0.93 -8.72
CA PRO A 30 24.77 0.40 -8.11
C PRO A 30 24.13 1.43 -9.05
N THR A 31 24.18 1.20 -10.36
CA THR A 31 23.52 2.01 -11.39
C THR A 31 22.00 1.78 -11.46
N LEU A 32 21.45 0.84 -10.69
CA LEU A 32 20.02 0.56 -10.65
C LEU A 32 19.46 0.89 -9.26
N ARG A 33 18.66 1.96 -9.21
CA ARG A 33 17.93 2.38 -8.01
C ARG A 33 16.53 1.80 -8.04
N MET A 34 16.20 0.99 -7.03
CA MET A 34 14.81 0.54 -6.81
C MET A 34 13.97 1.66 -6.19
N ILE A 35 12.74 1.81 -6.68
CA ILE A 35 11.71 2.69 -6.13
C ILE A 35 10.50 1.83 -5.72
N HIS A 36 10.03 2.00 -4.49
CA HIS A 36 8.81 1.38 -3.99
C HIS A 36 7.64 2.33 -4.22
N GLY A 37 6.81 1.98 -5.19
CA GLY A 37 5.61 2.73 -5.55
C GLY A 37 4.43 2.46 -4.60
N PRO A 38 3.27 3.10 -4.86
CA PRO A 38 2.07 2.99 -4.03
C PRO A 38 1.34 1.64 -4.25
N GLY A 39 1.99 0.53 -3.90
CA GLY A 39 1.51 -0.83 -4.16
C GLY A 39 0.60 -1.45 -3.11
N CYS A 40 0.23 -0.67 -2.09
CA CYS A 40 -0.64 -1.10 -1.00
C CYS A 40 -2.00 -0.42 -1.16
N PRO A 41 -3.07 -1.13 -1.59
CA PRO A 41 -4.38 -0.52 -1.85
C PRO A 41 -5.00 0.11 -0.61
N VAL A 42 -4.72 -0.46 0.57
CA VAL A 42 -5.21 0.06 1.86
C VAL A 42 -4.49 1.37 2.24
N CYS A 43 -3.19 1.45 1.98
CA CYS A 43 -2.36 2.61 2.30
C CYS A 43 -2.71 3.85 1.45
N VAL A 44 -3.31 3.65 0.27
CA VAL A 44 -3.77 4.73 -0.61
C VAL A 44 -5.29 4.88 -0.63
N LEU A 45 -5.99 4.20 0.28
CA LEU A 45 -7.44 4.31 0.39
C LEU A 45 -7.80 5.76 0.80
N PRO A 46 -8.64 6.47 0.02
CA PRO A 46 -9.04 7.83 0.40
C PRO A 46 -9.78 7.83 1.74
N ILE A 47 -9.44 8.77 2.63
CA ILE A 47 -10.06 8.90 3.97
C ILE A 47 -11.60 8.94 3.88
N GLY A 48 -12.15 9.68 2.91
CA GLY A 48 -13.60 9.74 2.72
C GLY A 48 -14.26 8.37 2.41
N ARG A 49 -13.52 7.37 1.91
CA ARG A 49 -14.02 5.99 1.76
C ARG A 49 -14.16 5.28 3.11
N VAL A 50 -13.23 5.53 4.03
CA VAL A 50 -13.27 5.03 5.40
C VAL A 50 -14.48 5.64 6.13
N ASP A 51 -14.65 6.97 6.04
CA ASP A 51 -15.79 7.66 6.65
C ASP A 51 -17.14 7.17 6.12
N MET A 52 -17.23 6.92 4.80
CA MET A 52 -18.43 6.34 4.18
C MET A 52 -18.76 4.95 4.74
N ALA A 53 -17.75 4.10 4.92
CA ALA A 53 -17.92 2.75 5.46
C ALA A 53 -18.37 2.80 6.93
N ILE A 54 -17.73 3.65 7.74
CA ILE A 54 -18.10 3.88 9.15
C ILE A 54 -19.55 4.34 9.24
N ARG A 55 -19.93 5.38 8.49
CA ARG A 55 -21.30 5.89 8.48
C ARG A 55 -22.30 4.84 8.03
N LEU A 56 -21.98 4.03 7.02
CA LEU A 56 -22.86 2.95 6.58
C LEU A 56 -23.11 1.94 7.71
N ALA A 57 -22.06 1.50 8.40
CA ALA A 57 -22.16 0.55 9.50
C ALA A 57 -22.91 1.12 10.73
N LEU A 58 -22.71 2.40 11.04
CA LEU A 58 -23.35 3.04 12.20
C LEU A 58 -24.81 3.46 11.95
N SER A 59 -25.15 3.85 10.71
CA SER A 59 -26.49 4.39 10.40
C SER A 59 -27.51 3.35 9.96
N ARG A 60 -27.07 2.14 9.58
CA ARG A 60 -27.93 1.08 9.03
C ARG A 60 -27.77 -0.22 9.81
N PRO A 61 -28.56 -0.44 10.88
CA PRO A 61 -28.41 -1.61 11.75
C PRO A 61 -28.66 -2.95 11.03
N GLU A 62 -29.33 -2.94 9.87
CA GLU A 62 -29.55 -4.10 9.01
C GLU A 62 -28.33 -4.49 8.17
N VAL A 63 -27.30 -3.65 8.09
CA VAL A 63 -26.11 -3.88 7.25
C VAL A 63 -25.03 -4.62 8.03
N ILE A 64 -24.55 -5.72 7.44
CA ILE A 64 -23.28 -6.35 7.84
C ILE A 64 -22.18 -5.81 6.93
N LEU A 65 -21.30 -4.99 7.48
CA LEU A 65 -20.14 -4.46 6.75
C LEU A 65 -18.97 -5.44 6.86
N CYS A 66 -18.51 -5.94 5.70
CA CYS A 66 -17.32 -6.79 5.61
C CYS A 66 -16.15 -5.99 5.05
N THR A 67 -14.96 -6.15 5.66
CA THR A 67 -13.72 -5.52 5.22
C THR A 67 -12.53 -6.40 5.55
N TYR A 68 -11.38 -6.14 4.91
CA TYR A 68 -10.10 -6.70 5.35
C TYR A 68 -9.68 -6.11 6.70
N GLY A 69 -8.93 -6.89 7.49
CA GLY A 69 -8.57 -6.54 8.85
C GLY A 69 -7.57 -5.37 8.95
N ASP A 70 -6.75 -5.17 7.93
CA ASP A 70 -5.85 -4.02 7.81
C ASP A 70 -6.62 -2.70 7.63
N CYS A 71 -7.72 -2.71 6.88
CA CYS A 71 -8.60 -1.54 6.73
C CYS A 71 -9.22 -1.07 8.06
N LEU A 72 -9.38 -1.94 9.07
CA LEU A 72 -9.92 -1.57 10.38
C LEU A 72 -8.99 -0.66 11.20
N ARG A 73 -7.73 -0.54 10.79
CA ARG A 73 -6.69 0.25 11.47
C ARG A 73 -6.33 1.52 10.72
N VAL A 74 -7.01 1.81 9.60
CA VAL A 74 -6.76 3.02 8.82
C VAL A 74 -7.45 4.20 9.52
N PRO A 75 -6.73 5.30 9.82
CA PRO A 75 -7.34 6.49 10.42
C PRO A 75 -8.46 7.08 9.56
N ALA A 76 -9.52 7.54 10.22
CA ALA A 76 -10.64 8.25 9.62
C ALA A 76 -10.43 9.78 9.70
N SER A 77 -11.43 10.58 9.30
CA SER A 77 -11.31 12.04 9.37
C SER A 77 -11.22 12.61 10.81
N ASP A 78 -11.81 11.92 11.79
CA ASP A 78 -11.95 12.39 13.18
C ASP A 78 -11.06 11.61 14.18
N ASP A 79 -9.88 11.15 13.75
CA ASP A 79 -8.98 10.26 14.51
C ASP A 79 -7.55 10.85 14.68
#